data_AF-A0A2V2VTV9-F1
#
_entry.id   AF-A0A2V2VTV9-F1
#
_cell.length_a   1.000
_cell.length_b   1.000
_cell.length_c   1.000
_cell.angle_alpha   90.00
_cell.angle_beta   90.00
_cell.angle_gamma   90.00
#
_symmetry.space_group_name_H-M   'P 1'
#
loop_
_entity.id
_entity.type
_entity.pdbx_description
1 polymer ?
#
loop_
_entity_poly.entity_id
_entity_poly.type
_entity_poly.pdbx_seq_one_letter_code
_entity_poly.pdbx_strand_id
1 'polypeptide(L)'
;MRPTRRPRSSWRASSSPMGPPAGTPWPARKNIMTGQPKDDTPTLFVGANDAIDRGQEIASNASCAKNRLAPPAEIAHERFGAVEGLMTTARAAMASQQTADGASLKEWRGGRGATWKIVPSATGAAKAVGKVIPALNGRLAGMAFRVPTPNVSVVDLTSRLERPAAYEQLRAATDAASEGKLNGLLGRTEGEVVSSEMNGVAPMPVFVKAGVSLNDRFAKLASWYDDGTGYSHKVLDLVALIPAHRSGRRENSEKKQQRVWRGRRERNANKKGKNVYASNESHLNAKRRFKNKDHTSVGGRPRRGG
;
A
#
# COMPACT_ATOMS: atom_id res chain seq x y z
N MET A 1 2.19 12.91 -62.17
CA MET A 1 1.95 11.90 -61.12
C MET A 1 1.99 12.57 -59.74
N ARG A 2 1.25 12.10 -58.73
CA ARG A 2 1.33 12.63 -57.35
C ARG A 2 2.34 11.82 -56.51
N PRO A 3 3.22 12.46 -55.72
CA PRO A 3 3.98 11.77 -54.68
C PRO A 3 3.04 11.21 -53.60
N THR A 4 3.33 10.00 -53.11
CA THR A 4 2.55 9.35 -52.06
C THR A 4 2.81 10.01 -50.69
N ARG A 5 1.75 10.37 -49.97
CA ARG A 5 1.86 10.87 -48.59
C ARG A 5 2.27 9.70 -47.68
N ARG A 6 3.50 9.73 -47.14
CA ARG A 6 3.80 8.99 -45.90
C ARG A 6 2.89 9.51 -44.77
N PRO A 7 2.31 8.65 -43.92
CA PRO A 7 1.54 9.10 -42.76
C PRO A 7 2.47 9.85 -41.79
N ARG A 8 2.13 11.08 -41.43
CA ARG A 8 2.80 11.81 -40.33
C ARG A 8 2.34 11.19 -39.01
N SER A 9 3.23 10.52 -38.30
CA SER A 9 3.02 10.11 -36.90
C SER A 9 3.02 11.33 -35.99
N SER A 10 1.88 12.03 -35.93
CA SER A 10 1.70 13.24 -35.13
C SER A 10 1.58 12.93 -33.63
N TRP A 11 2.69 12.50 -33.02
CA TRP A 11 2.86 12.46 -31.57
C TRP A 11 2.91 13.88 -31.00
N ARG A 12 1.76 14.57 -30.95
CA ARG A 12 1.56 15.60 -29.93
C ARG A 12 1.50 14.87 -28.60
N ALA A 13 2.50 15.07 -27.75
CA ALA A 13 2.33 14.83 -26.32
C ALA A 13 1.18 15.73 -25.85
N SER A 14 0.03 15.13 -25.51
CA SER A 14 -1.04 15.84 -24.85
C SER A 14 -0.52 16.23 -23.46
N SER A 15 -0.35 17.53 -23.23
CA SER A 15 -0.10 18.09 -21.90
C SER A 15 -1.37 17.93 -21.06
N SER A 16 -1.60 16.72 -20.55
CA SER A 16 -2.70 16.40 -19.64
C SER A 16 -2.60 17.34 -18.43
N PRO A 17 -3.62 18.18 -18.16
CA PRO A 17 -3.60 19.04 -16.99
C PRO A 17 -3.47 18.21 -15.70
N MET A 18 -2.72 18.71 -14.72
CA MET A 18 -2.56 18.01 -13.45
C MET A 18 -3.87 18.04 -12.64
N GLY A 19 -4.59 16.92 -12.68
CA GLY A 19 -5.83 16.73 -11.91
C GLY A 19 -7.07 17.42 -12.50
N PRO A 20 -8.26 17.16 -11.93
CA PRO A 20 -9.47 17.90 -12.26
C PRO A 20 -9.41 19.31 -11.64
N PRO A 21 -10.14 20.29 -12.22
CA PRO A 21 -10.14 21.66 -11.71
C PRO A 21 -10.70 21.74 -10.29
N ALA A 22 -10.22 22.72 -9.52
CA ALA A 22 -10.62 22.95 -8.14
C ALA A 22 -12.15 23.08 -8.01
N GLY A 23 -12.73 22.40 -7.02
CA GLY A 23 -14.19 22.28 -6.85
C GLY A 23 -14.82 21.07 -7.52
N THR A 24 -14.12 20.33 -8.39
CA THR A 24 -14.61 19.05 -8.92
C THR A 24 -14.51 17.94 -7.86
N PRO A 25 -15.60 17.25 -7.49
CA PRO A 25 -15.51 16.11 -6.59
C PRO A 25 -14.79 14.95 -7.28
N TRP A 26 -13.67 14.49 -6.73
CA TRP A 26 -13.05 13.23 -7.15
C TRP A 26 -14.02 12.08 -6.82
N PRO A 27 -14.25 11.10 -7.72
CA PRO A 27 -15.11 9.94 -7.44
C PRO A 27 -14.48 8.92 -6.48
N ALA A 28 -13.30 9.22 -5.91
CA ALA A 28 -12.60 8.39 -4.93
C ALA A 28 -13.25 8.55 -3.53
N ARG A 29 -13.78 7.45 -2.99
CA ARG A 29 -14.44 7.42 -1.66
C ARG A 29 -13.48 7.60 -0.48
N LYS A 30 -12.18 7.43 -0.70
CA LYS A 30 -11.09 7.79 0.21
C LYS A 30 -9.87 8.22 -0.62
N ASN A 31 -9.09 9.16 -0.12
CA ASN A 31 -7.90 9.70 -0.78
C ASN A 31 -6.65 9.49 0.10
N ILE A 32 -5.55 9.04 -0.51
CA ILE A 32 -4.24 8.90 0.15
C ILE A 32 -3.28 9.96 -0.40
N MET A 33 -2.78 10.84 0.47
CA MET A 33 -1.74 11.82 0.15
C MET A 33 -0.36 11.16 0.23
N THR A 34 0.42 11.24 -0.84
CA THR A 34 1.80 10.72 -0.96
C THR A 34 2.87 11.70 -0.46
N GLY A 35 2.49 12.55 0.49
CA GLY A 35 3.33 13.58 1.10
C GLY A 35 2.73 14.08 2.41
N GLN A 36 3.50 14.83 3.20
CA GLN A 36 2.98 15.41 4.44
C GLN A 36 1.91 16.47 4.15
N PRO A 37 0.79 16.49 4.91
CA PRO A 37 -0.20 17.55 4.84
C PRO A 37 0.34 18.85 5.45
N LYS A 38 -0.36 19.95 5.19
CA LYS A 38 -0.10 21.27 5.83
C LYS A 38 -1.08 21.56 6.98
N ASP A 39 -2.13 20.77 7.05
CA ASP A 39 -3.23 20.79 8.01
C ASP A 39 -3.18 19.52 8.87
N ASP A 40 -4.22 19.29 9.66
CA ASP A 40 -4.34 18.15 10.57
C ASP A 40 -4.90 16.88 9.91
N THR A 41 -4.81 16.74 8.58
CA THR A 41 -5.11 15.47 7.89
C THR A 41 -4.34 14.31 8.56
N PRO A 42 -5.02 13.23 9.01
CA PRO A 42 -4.36 12.18 9.77
C PRO A 42 -3.24 11.53 8.95
N THR A 43 -2.07 11.44 9.56
CA THR A 43 -0.88 10.84 8.93
C THR A 43 -0.64 9.45 9.52
N LEU A 44 -0.83 8.43 8.70
CA LEU A 44 -0.77 7.03 9.10
C LEU A 44 0.57 6.41 8.70
N PHE A 45 1.00 5.38 9.43
CA PHE A 45 2.15 4.54 9.11
C PHE A 45 1.81 3.09 9.41
N VAL A 46 1.87 2.25 8.37
CA VAL A 46 1.56 0.81 8.43
C VAL A 46 2.46 0.14 9.45
N GLY A 47 1.88 -0.64 10.35
CA GLY A 47 2.59 -1.33 11.43
C GLY A 47 2.80 -0.52 12.72
N ALA A 48 2.35 0.74 12.81
CA ALA A 48 2.39 1.50 14.08
C ALA A 48 1.15 2.37 14.36
N ASN A 49 0.65 3.15 13.38
CA ASN A 49 -0.49 4.04 13.58
C ASN A 49 -1.41 4.07 12.35
N ASP A 50 -1.93 2.90 11.98
CA ASP A 50 -2.59 2.63 10.69
C ASP A 50 -4.09 2.28 10.79
N ALA A 51 -4.70 2.48 11.97
CA ALA A 51 -6.14 2.40 12.14
C ALA A 51 -6.85 3.47 11.27
N ILE A 52 -7.54 3.03 10.22
CA ILE A 52 -8.32 3.90 9.32
C ILE A 52 -9.77 3.99 9.81
N ASP A 53 -10.18 5.16 10.24
CA ASP A 53 -11.55 5.39 10.69
C ASP A 53 -12.57 5.26 9.55
N ARG A 54 -13.78 4.73 9.83
CA ARG A 54 -14.78 4.49 8.79
C ARG A 54 -15.19 5.78 8.06
N GLY A 55 -15.38 6.87 8.80
CA GLY A 55 -15.73 8.20 8.27
C GLY A 55 -14.55 9.01 7.72
N GLN A 56 -13.31 8.53 7.84
CA GLN A 56 -12.13 9.27 7.39
C GLN A 56 -11.99 9.23 5.86
N GLU A 57 -12.26 10.34 5.18
CA GLU A 57 -12.19 10.41 3.71
C GLU A 57 -10.77 10.71 3.17
N ILE A 58 -9.87 11.26 3.99
CA ILE A 58 -8.50 11.60 3.59
C ILE A 58 -7.50 11.11 4.64
N ALA A 59 -6.40 10.51 4.18
CA ALA A 59 -5.23 10.19 5.00
C ALA A 59 -3.94 10.56 4.26
N SER A 60 -2.83 10.70 4.99
CA SER A 60 -1.49 10.85 4.43
C SER A 60 -0.63 9.63 4.76
N ASN A 61 0.08 9.08 3.76
CA ASN A 61 1.15 8.09 3.97
C ASN A 61 2.49 8.76 4.36
N ALA A 62 2.40 9.91 5.04
CA ALA A 62 3.50 10.80 5.38
C ALA A 62 4.34 11.22 4.16
N SER A 63 5.57 11.66 4.41
CA SER A 63 6.67 11.56 3.45
C SER A 63 7.43 10.25 3.68
N CYS A 64 8.18 9.78 2.68
CA CYS A 64 9.18 8.71 2.81
C CYS A 64 10.10 8.92 4.03
N ALA A 65 10.33 10.18 4.40
CA ALA A 65 11.20 10.59 5.49
C ALA A 65 10.69 10.22 6.90
N LYS A 66 9.40 9.92 7.10
CA LYS A 66 8.92 9.23 8.31
C LYS A 66 9.19 7.72 8.22
N ASN A 67 8.72 7.10 7.13
CA ASN A 67 8.73 5.65 6.92
C ASN A 67 10.11 5.03 7.16
N ARG A 68 11.18 5.70 6.71
CA ARG A 68 12.58 5.27 6.91
C ARG A 68 13.13 5.37 8.35
N LEU A 69 12.51 6.17 9.21
CA LEU A 69 13.09 6.62 10.49
C LEU A 69 12.28 6.16 11.70
N ALA A 70 10.96 5.98 11.56
CA ALA A 70 10.14 5.44 12.64
C ALA A 70 10.64 4.05 13.10
N PRO A 71 10.86 3.05 12.22
CA PRO A 71 11.35 1.73 12.63
C PRO A 71 12.64 1.71 13.47
N PRO A 72 13.78 2.30 13.04
CA PRO A 72 15.00 2.28 13.87
C PRO A 72 14.86 3.09 15.17
N ALA A 73 14.03 4.14 15.18
CA ALA A 73 13.75 4.92 16.39
C ALA A 73 12.87 4.15 17.39
N GLU A 74 11.88 3.40 16.89
CA GLU A 74 10.98 2.54 17.65
C GLU A 74 11.74 1.39 18.31
N ILE A 75 12.59 0.69 17.55
CA ILE A 75 13.44 -0.40 18.03
C ILE A 75 14.39 0.09 19.14
N ALA A 76 15.07 1.22 18.91
CA ALA A 76 15.94 1.83 19.92
C ALA A 76 15.16 2.27 21.18
N HIS A 77 13.92 2.74 21.02
CA HIS A 77 13.10 3.19 22.15
C HIS A 77 12.52 2.05 22.98
N GLU A 78 11.76 1.12 22.38
CA GLU A 78 11.10 0.03 23.12
C GLU A 78 12.11 -0.88 23.83
N ARG A 79 13.20 -1.24 23.15
CA ARG A 79 14.18 -2.21 23.67
C ARG A 79 15.21 -1.58 24.60
N PHE A 80 15.60 -0.32 24.38
CA PHE A 80 16.75 0.29 25.07
C PHE A 80 16.50 1.68 25.65
N GLY A 81 15.33 2.28 25.46
CA GLY A 81 14.97 3.58 26.02
C GLY A 81 15.76 4.73 25.38
N ALA A 82 15.57 4.99 24.09
CA ALA A 82 16.07 6.17 23.43
C ALA A 82 15.63 7.46 24.16
N VAL A 83 16.60 8.17 24.73
CA VAL A 83 16.41 9.40 25.53
C VAL A 83 16.39 10.62 24.61
N GLU A 84 17.31 10.67 23.66
CA GLU A 84 17.40 11.69 22.61
C GLU A 84 18.11 11.14 21.38
N GLY A 85 18.01 11.83 20.24
CA GLY A 85 18.73 11.45 19.03
C GLY A 85 18.82 12.51 17.95
N LEU A 86 19.90 12.42 17.18
CA LEU A 86 20.14 13.21 15.96
C LEU A 86 20.15 12.28 14.76
N MET A 87 19.40 12.64 13.73
CA MET A 87 19.36 11.91 12.47
C MET A 87 19.94 12.73 11.31
N THR A 88 20.76 12.09 10.50
CA THR A 88 21.29 12.63 9.25
C THR A 88 20.80 11.77 8.09
N THR A 89 20.78 12.31 6.88
CA THR A 89 20.57 11.51 5.68
C THR A 89 21.44 12.02 4.55
N ALA A 90 22.14 11.11 3.88
CA ALA A 90 22.61 11.35 2.52
C ALA A 90 21.46 10.95 1.59
N ARG A 91 20.84 11.94 0.95
CA ARG A 91 19.61 11.76 0.17
C ARG A 91 19.85 11.98 -1.31
N ALA A 92 19.32 11.08 -2.15
CA ALA A 92 19.31 11.23 -3.60
C ALA A 92 18.71 12.56 -4.08
N ALA A 93 19.08 12.96 -5.29
CA ALA A 93 18.56 14.13 -5.96
C ALA A 93 17.05 13.99 -6.20
N MET A 94 16.28 15.03 -5.85
CA MET A 94 14.83 15.08 -6.06
C MET A 94 14.48 15.89 -7.31
N ALA A 95 13.35 15.56 -7.95
CA ALA A 95 12.78 16.32 -9.08
C ALA A 95 12.41 17.78 -8.77
N SER A 96 12.49 18.21 -7.49
CA SER A 96 12.34 19.60 -7.05
C SER A 96 13.65 20.40 -7.06
N GLN A 97 14.79 19.78 -7.36
CA GLN A 97 16.08 20.44 -7.51
C GLN A 97 16.38 20.78 -8.97
N GLN A 98 17.29 21.73 -9.18
CA GLN A 98 17.72 22.17 -10.51
C GLN A 98 18.96 21.41 -10.98
N THR A 99 19.12 21.27 -12.30
CA THR A 99 20.29 20.63 -12.92
C THR A 99 21.51 21.55 -12.89
N ALA A 100 21.32 22.80 -13.31
CA ALA A 100 22.25 23.91 -13.13
C ALA A 100 21.96 24.69 -11.83
N ASP A 101 22.76 25.72 -11.56
CA ASP A 101 22.44 26.70 -10.51
C ASP A 101 21.35 27.68 -10.99
N GLY A 102 20.39 27.99 -10.11
CA GLY A 102 19.27 28.87 -10.42
C GLY A 102 18.46 29.30 -9.19
N ALA A 103 17.29 29.90 -9.45
CA ALA A 103 16.45 30.49 -8.40
C ALA A 103 15.63 29.44 -7.64
N SER A 104 15.72 29.44 -6.30
CA SER A 104 14.86 28.67 -5.41
C SER A 104 14.25 29.57 -4.34
N LEU A 105 12.96 29.86 -4.49
CA LEU A 105 12.21 30.83 -3.66
C LEU A 105 12.00 30.40 -2.20
N LYS A 106 12.33 29.15 -1.84
CA LYS A 106 12.09 28.57 -0.50
C LYS A 106 13.34 28.02 0.18
N GLU A 107 14.41 27.80 -0.58
CA GLU A 107 15.62 27.16 -0.07
C GLU A 107 16.79 27.49 -1.01
N TRP A 108 17.56 28.54 -0.72
CA TRP A 108 18.64 29.01 -1.61
C TRP A 108 19.66 27.91 -1.94
N ARG A 109 20.00 27.07 -0.97
CA ARG A 109 20.88 25.90 -1.17
C ARG A 109 20.28 24.88 -2.15
N GLY A 110 18.96 24.69 -2.14
CA GLY A 110 18.24 23.79 -3.04
C GLY A 110 18.13 24.25 -4.49
N GLY A 111 18.42 25.53 -4.77
CA GLY A 111 18.60 26.08 -6.12
C GLY A 111 19.99 25.85 -6.71
N ARG A 112 20.88 25.14 -6.00
CA ARG A 112 22.20 24.76 -6.54
C ARG A 112 22.11 23.40 -7.25
N GLY A 113 22.85 23.28 -8.36
CA GLY A 113 22.80 22.13 -9.27
C GLY A 113 22.99 20.78 -8.56
N ALA A 114 22.03 19.88 -8.76
CA ALA A 114 21.88 18.65 -7.97
C ALA A 114 22.92 17.56 -8.27
N THR A 115 23.41 17.49 -9.51
CA THR A 115 24.21 16.36 -10.03
C THR A 115 25.70 16.44 -9.72
N TRP A 116 26.15 17.50 -9.04
CA TRP A 116 27.59 17.76 -8.81
C TRP A 116 27.88 18.39 -7.43
N LYS A 117 26.93 18.34 -6.49
CA LYS A 117 27.04 19.01 -5.18
C LYS A 117 26.50 18.17 -4.04
N ILE A 118 27.12 18.34 -2.87
CA ILE A 118 26.55 17.95 -1.59
C ILE A 118 25.84 19.19 -1.02
N VAL A 119 24.53 19.10 -0.80
CA VAL A 119 23.67 20.26 -0.47
C VAL A 119 23.03 20.10 0.91
N PRO A 120 23.50 20.81 1.96
CA PRO A 120 22.91 20.74 3.30
C PRO A 120 21.52 21.39 3.34
N SER A 121 20.53 20.64 3.85
CA SER A 121 19.10 20.92 3.76
C SER A 121 18.39 20.57 5.08
N ALA A 122 17.33 21.31 5.42
CA ALA A 122 16.51 21.03 6.59
C ALA A 122 15.53 19.87 6.32
N THR A 123 15.14 19.13 7.35
CA THR A 123 14.15 18.03 7.21
C THR A 123 13.14 17.99 8.35
N GLY A 124 11.87 17.78 8.01
CA GLY A 124 10.81 17.54 9.00
C GLY A 124 10.80 16.12 9.56
N ALA A 125 11.68 15.23 9.10
CA ALA A 125 11.68 13.79 9.42
C ALA A 125 11.59 13.48 10.92
N ALA A 126 12.51 14.05 11.71
CA ALA A 126 12.65 13.74 13.13
C ALA A 126 11.43 14.21 13.96
N LYS A 127 11.02 15.47 13.81
CA LYS A 127 9.79 16.03 14.40
C LYS A 127 8.53 15.24 13.98
N ALA A 128 8.53 14.67 12.77
CA ALA A 128 7.41 13.91 12.23
C ALA A 128 7.31 12.47 12.77
N VAL A 129 8.39 11.89 13.30
CA VAL A 129 8.37 10.64 14.08
C VAL A 129 7.71 10.85 15.43
N GLY A 130 7.90 12.00 16.08
CA GLY A 130 7.20 12.37 17.31
C GLY A 130 5.66 12.42 17.20
N LYS A 131 5.11 12.51 15.98
CA LYS A 131 3.66 12.36 15.71
C LYS A 131 3.19 10.90 15.56
N VAL A 132 4.10 9.94 15.38
CA VAL A 132 3.81 8.50 15.21
C VAL A 132 4.16 7.71 16.47
N ILE A 133 5.26 8.08 17.13
CA ILE A 133 5.75 7.51 18.39
C ILE A 133 5.74 8.63 19.43
N PRO A 134 4.63 8.83 20.18
CA PRO A 134 4.47 10.00 21.07
C PRO A 134 5.56 10.12 22.14
N ALA A 135 6.08 8.99 22.63
CA ALA A 135 7.18 8.94 23.59
C ALA A 135 8.51 9.53 23.07
N LEU A 136 8.65 9.70 21.74
CA LEU A 136 9.78 10.33 21.07
C LEU A 136 9.49 11.77 20.61
N ASN A 137 8.33 12.33 20.95
CA ASN A 137 8.02 13.73 20.66
C ASN A 137 9.02 14.67 21.38
N GLY A 138 9.57 15.64 20.63
CA GLY A 138 10.64 16.53 21.10
C GLY A 138 12.03 15.89 21.28
N ARG A 139 12.15 14.56 21.30
CA ARG A 139 13.43 13.84 21.55
C ARG A 139 14.32 13.68 20.32
N LEU A 140 13.78 13.89 19.11
CA LEU A 140 14.50 13.69 17.84
C LEU A 140 14.60 14.98 17.03
N ALA A 141 15.82 15.33 16.63
CA ALA A 141 16.12 16.38 15.64
C ALA A 141 16.96 15.82 14.48
N GLY A 142 17.16 16.59 13.40
CA GLY A 142 17.97 16.11 12.28
C GLY A 142 18.03 16.99 11.04
N MET A 143 18.87 16.58 10.09
CA MET A 143 19.15 17.30 8.85
C MET A 143 19.30 16.36 7.65
N ALA A 144 19.46 16.92 6.46
CA ALA A 144 19.76 16.20 5.23
C ALA A 144 20.97 16.81 4.52
N PHE A 145 21.75 15.97 3.85
CA PHE A 145 22.64 16.33 2.76
C PHE A 145 22.07 15.73 1.49
N ARG A 146 21.69 16.54 0.51
CA ARG A 146 21.34 16.01 -0.82
C ARG A 146 22.63 15.72 -1.56
N VAL A 147 22.77 14.52 -2.12
CA VAL A 147 24.00 14.00 -2.75
C VAL A 147 23.71 13.69 -4.23
N PRO A 148 24.73 13.65 -5.10
CA PRO A 148 24.54 13.47 -6.54
C PRO A 148 24.26 12.00 -6.95
N THR A 149 23.35 11.31 -6.26
CA THR A 149 22.79 10.01 -6.68
C THR A 149 21.38 10.21 -7.26
N PRO A 150 21.00 9.45 -8.31
CA PRO A 150 19.69 9.63 -8.98
C PRO A 150 18.52 9.00 -8.20
N ASN A 151 18.81 7.98 -7.40
CA ASN A 151 17.87 7.33 -6.48
C ASN A 151 18.65 6.66 -5.34
N VAL A 152 17.92 6.13 -4.35
CA VAL A 152 18.39 5.52 -3.11
C VAL A 152 19.16 6.47 -2.18
N SER A 153 18.80 6.38 -0.91
CA SER A 153 19.27 7.24 0.15
C SER A 153 19.55 6.43 1.41
N VAL A 154 20.47 6.92 2.25
CA VAL A 154 20.72 6.36 3.59
C VAL A 154 20.22 7.34 4.65
N VAL A 155 19.67 6.79 5.73
CA VAL A 155 19.42 7.50 6.98
C VAL A 155 20.36 6.95 8.05
N ASP A 156 20.95 7.85 8.84
CA ASP A 156 21.52 7.49 10.14
C ASP A 156 20.61 7.99 11.27
N LEU A 157 20.67 7.29 12.39
CA LEU A 157 20.07 7.70 13.65
C LEU A 157 21.12 7.49 14.75
N THR A 158 21.69 8.58 15.24
CA THR A 158 22.56 8.59 16.41
C THR A 158 21.70 8.84 17.64
N SER A 159 21.69 7.93 18.62
CA SER A 159 20.81 8.05 19.80
C SER A 159 21.51 7.66 21.09
N ARG A 160 21.12 8.33 22.18
CA ARG A 160 21.53 8.01 23.56
C ARG A 160 20.50 7.09 24.22
N LEU A 161 20.97 6.00 24.83
CA LEU A 161 20.15 4.92 25.37
C LEU A 161 20.15 4.90 26.92
N GLU A 162 18.96 4.74 27.49
CA GLU A 162 18.70 4.65 28.94
C GLU A 162 19.12 3.30 29.52
N ARG A 163 18.99 2.22 28.74
CA ARG A 163 19.54 0.89 29.03
C ARG A 163 20.77 0.65 28.15
N PRO A 164 21.89 0.16 28.71
CA PRO A 164 23.09 -0.11 27.93
C PRO A 164 22.85 -1.30 26.99
N ALA A 165 23.39 -1.22 25.77
CA ALA A 165 23.31 -2.25 24.75
C ALA A 165 24.57 -2.25 23.88
N ALA A 166 25.23 -3.41 23.76
CA ALA A 166 26.25 -3.63 22.76
C ALA A 166 25.62 -3.54 21.35
N TYR A 167 26.40 -3.17 20.33
CA TYR A 167 25.88 -2.97 18.96
C TYR A 167 25.15 -4.21 18.42
N GLU A 168 25.67 -5.42 18.71
CA GLU A 168 25.03 -6.69 18.33
C GLU A 168 23.64 -6.89 18.96
N GLN A 169 23.35 -6.30 20.13
CA GLN A 169 22.02 -6.36 20.75
C GLN A 169 21.04 -5.42 20.04
N LEU A 170 21.50 -4.27 19.52
CA LEU A 170 20.70 -3.39 18.65
C LEU A 170 20.40 -4.06 17.30
N ARG A 171 21.36 -4.81 16.75
CA ARG A 171 21.18 -5.62 15.54
C ARG A 171 20.16 -6.74 15.74
N ALA A 172 20.35 -7.60 16.75
CA ALA A 172 19.41 -8.68 17.08
C ALA A 172 17.99 -8.18 17.42
N ALA A 173 17.88 -7.01 18.07
CA ALA A 173 16.60 -6.33 18.28
C ALA A 173 15.92 -5.88 16.98
N THR A 174 16.71 -5.52 15.97
CA THR A 174 16.23 -5.13 14.62
C THR A 174 15.84 -6.36 13.81
N ASP A 175 16.62 -7.45 13.87
CA ASP A 175 16.29 -8.74 13.27
C ASP A 175 14.93 -9.25 13.77
N ALA A 176 14.78 -9.34 15.10
CA ALA A 176 13.53 -9.78 15.73
C ALA A 176 12.33 -8.85 15.45
N ALA A 177 12.57 -7.55 15.19
CA ALA A 177 11.52 -6.64 14.74
C ALA A 177 11.11 -6.90 13.28
N SER A 178 12.09 -7.16 12.40
CA SER A 178 11.87 -7.47 10.98
C SER A 178 11.21 -8.82 10.73
N GLU A 179 11.39 -9.79 11.62
CA GLU A 179 10.76 -11.11 11.52
C GLU A 179 9.40 -11.15 12.23
N GLY A 180 9.23 -10.33 13.27
CA GLY A 180 7.99 -10.13 14.02
C GLY A 180 7.13 -8.98 13.49
N LYS A 181 6.92 -7.93 14.31
CA LYS A 181 5.88 -6.92 14.09
C LYS A 181 6.07 -6.02 12.85
N LEU A 182 7.26 -5.95 12.26
CA LEU A 182 7.55 -5.17 11.06
C LEU A 182 7.87 -6.06 9.83
N ASN A 183 7.42 -7.32 9.84
CA ASN A 183 7.63 -8.25 8.72
C ASN A 183 6.99 -7.73 7.41
N GLY A 184 7.74 -7.78 6.32
CA GLY A 184 7.43 -7.15 5.03
C GLY A 184 7.55 -5.61 4.99
N LEU A 185 7.65 -4.95 6.15
CA LEU A 185 7.77 -3.49 6.26
C LEU A 185 9.23 -3.06 6.38
N LEU A 186 9.96 -3.66 7.32
CA LEU A 186 11.38 -3.44 7.61
C LEU A 186 12.23 -4.49 6.90
N GLY A 187 13.17 -4.06 6.07
CA GLY A 187 14.19 -4.92 5.48
C GLY A 187 15.45 -4.99 6.36
N ARG A 188 16.27 -6.01 6.12
CA ARG A 188 17.62 -6.14 6.70
C ARG A 188 18.58 -6.81 5.73
N THR A 189 19.88 -6.54 5.84
CA THR A 189 20.93 -7.26 5.11
C THR A 189 22.26 -7.26 5.85
N GLU A 190 22.94 -8.41 5.77
CA GLU A 190 24.31 -8.63 6.25
C GLU A 190 25.38 -8.38 5.17
N GLY A 191 24.95 -8.13 3.92
CA GLY A 191 25.87 -7.85 2.82
C GLY A 191 26.42 -6.43 2.88
N GLU A 192 27.66 -6.26 2.40
CA GLU A 192 28.37 -4.97 2.25
C GLU A 192 27.81 -4.14 1.08
N VAL A 193 26.49 -3.86 1.12
CA VAL A 193 25.73 -3.31 -0.02
C VAL A 193 25.81 -1.79 -0.15
N VAL A 194 25.88 -1.34 -1.40
CA VAL A 194 25.91 0.08 -1.79
C VAL A 194 24.56 0.55 -2.36
N SER A 195 24.42 1.87 -2.53
CA SER A 195 23.14 2.51 -2.90
C SER A 195 22.52 1.98 -4.21
N SER A 196 23.32 1.56 -5.19
CA SER A 196 22.82 1.01 -6.45
C SER A 196 22.01 -0.28 -6.27
N GLU A 197 22.37 -1.13 -5.31
CA GLU A 197 21.78 -2.45 -5.10
C GLU A 197 20.43 -2.41 -4.38
N MET A 198 20.10 -1.28 -3.76
CA MET A 198 18.81 -1.08 -3.07
C MET A 198 17.71 -0.54 -3.99
N ASN A 199 17.99 -0.31 -5.27
CA ASN A 199 16.97 0.10 -6.24
C ASN A 199 15.96 -1.04 -6.46
N GLY A 200 14.67 -0.71 -6.36
CA GLY A 200 13.59 -1.68 -6.50
C GLY A 200 13.20 -2.39 -5.20
N VAL A 201 13.94 -2.20 -4.11
CA VAL A 201 13.66 -2.87 -2.83
C VAL A 201 12.41 -2.28 -2.18
N ALA A 202 11.43 -3.16 -1.89
CA ALA A 202 10.09 -2.80 -1.43
C ALA A 202 9.96 -2.55 0.10
N PRO A 203 10.62 -3.33 1.00
CA PRO A 203 10.72 -2.97 2.41
C PRO A 203 11.45 -1.63 2.58
N MET A 204 10.98 -0.77 3.50
CA MET A 204 11.73 0.41 3.90
C MET A 204 11.53 0.76 5.39
N PRO A 205 12.61 1.10 6.12
CA PRO A 205 14.00 1.11 5.66
C PRO A 205 14.57 -0.31 5.51
N VAL A 206 15.80 -0.43 5.01
CA VAL A 206 16.60 -1.66 4.99
C VAL A 206 17.78 -1.45 5.94
N PHE A 207 17.78 -2.13 7.09
CA PHE A 207 18.85 -2.03 8.06
C PHE A 207 20.14 -2.72 7.55
N VAL A 208 21.29 -2.14 7.91
CA VAL A 208 22.63 -2.61 7.48
C VAL A 208 23.62 -2.63 8.63
N LYS A 209 24.60 -3.52 8.52
CA LYS A 209 25.77 -3.67 9.41
C LYS A 209 26.80 -2.52 9.30
N ALA A 210 26.39 -1.33 8.86
CA ALA A 210 27.23 -0.15 8.66
C ALA A 210 27.08 0.92 9.77
N GLY A 211 26.36 0.60 10.85
CA GLY A 211 26.29 1.45 12.05
C GLY A 211 27.50 1.25 12.98
N VAL A 212 27.56 2.05 14.04
CA VAL A 212 28.70 2.06 14.99
C VAL A 212 28.24 2.51 16.37
N SER A 213 28.77 1.90 17.43
CA SER A 213 28.61 2.37 18.81
C SER A 213 29.87 3.09 19.29
N LEU A 214 29.70 4.24 19.95
CA LEU A 214 30.77 4.93 20.68
C LEU A 214 30.97 4.29 22.07
N ASN A 215 29.87 3.81 22.66
CA ASN A 215 29.79 3.02 23.87
C ASN A 215 28.38 2.41 23.95
N ASP A 216 28.12 1.54 24.94
CA ASP A 216 26.84 0.83 25.09
C ASP A 216 25.61 1.75 25.28
N ARG A 217 25.83 3.04 25.54
CA ARG A 217 24.76 4.04 25.74
C ARG A 217 24.67 5.06 24.62
N PHE A 218 25.52 4.98 23.58
CA PHE A 218 25.53 5.94 22.48
C PHE A 218 25.89 5.26 21.16
N ALA A 219 24.88 5.05 20.32
CA ALA A 219 24.98 4.27 19.09
C ALA A 219 24.41 4.99 17.88
N LYS A 220 24.99 4.73 16.71
CA LYS A 220 24.52 5.14 15.39
C LYS A 220 24.00 3.92 14.64
N LEU A 221 22.69 3.89 14.40
CA LEU A 221 22.03 2.97 13.49
C LEU A 221 22.09 3.55 12.07
N ALA A 222 22.25 2.69 11.06
CA ALA A 222 22.28 3.07 9.64
C ALA A 222 21.26 2.22 8.87
N SER A 223 20.57 2.81 7.89
CA SER A 223 19.63 2.07 7.04
C SER A 223 19.45 2.71 5.67
N TRP A 224 19.48 1.90 4.62
CA TRP A 224 19.14 2.31 3.26
C TRP A 224 17.61 2.45 3.09
N TYR A 225 17.18 3.18 2.08
CA TYR A 225 15.81 3.11 1.55
C TYR A 225 15.74 3.63 0.10
N ASP A 226 14.88 3.03 -0.71
CA ASP A 226 14.53 3.53 -2.05
C ASP A 226 13.47 4.65 -1.92
N ASP A 227 13.84 5.88 -2.31
CA ASP A 227 12.96 7.06 -2.29
C ASP A 227 11.78 6.94 -3.28
N GLY A 228 11.92 6.10 -4.31
CA GLY A 228 10.90 5.77 -5.30
C GLY A 228 10.15 4.48 -4.97
N THR A 229 10.79 3.31 -5.15
CA THR A 229 10.10 2.01 -5.11
C THR A 229 9.63 1.63 -3.71
N GLY A 230 10.50 1.74 -2.71
CA GLY A 230 10.17 1.41 -1.32
C GLY A 230 9.04 2.28 -0.79
N TYR A 231 9.11 3.59 -1.03
CA TYR A 231 8.03 4.50 -0.63
C TYR A 231 6.72 4.24 -1.39
N SER A 232 6.80 3.92 -2.68
CA SER A 232 5.61 3.54 -3.47
C SER A 232 4.93 2.29 -2.91
N HIS A 233 5.70 1.29 -2.45
CA HIS A 233 5.13 0.13 -1.76
C HIS A 233 4.43 0.52 -0.45
N LYS A 234 5.00 1.41 0.38
CA LYS A 234 4.31 1.87 1.60
C LYS A 234 2.98 2.56 1.30
N VAL A 235 2.84 3.22 0.15
CA VAL A 235 1.55 3.80 -0.29
C VAL A 235 0.55 2.69 -0.66
N LEU A 236 1.00 1.62 -1.32
CA LEU A 236 0.17 0.46 -1.64
C LEU A 236 -0.24 -0.32 -0.38
N ASP A 237 0.65 -0.47 0.60
CA ASP A 237 0.37 -1.09 1.90
C ASP A 237 -0.76 -0.35 2.62
N LEU A 238 -0.69 0.99 2.70
CA LEU A 238 -1.75 1.80 3.32
C LEU A 238 -3.07 1.75 2.53
N VAL A 239 -3.02 1.63 1.20
CA VAL A 239 -4.21 1.41 0.36
C VAL A 239 -4.82 0.02 0.61
N ALA A 240 -4.01 -1.01 0.86
CA ALA A 240 -4.49 -2.37 1.16
C ALA A 240 -5.24 -2.44 2.51
N LEU A 241 -4.90 -1.58 3.48
CA LEU A 241 -5.63 -1.45 4.73
C LEU A 241 -7.00 -0.77 4.59
N ILE A 242 -7.27 -0.05 3.49
CA ILE A 242 -8.59 0.55 3.25
C ILE A 242 -9.62 -0.59 3.05
N PRO A 243 -10.66 -0.71 3.90
CA PRO A 243 -11.63 -1.79 3.75
C PRO A 243 -12.32 -1.72 2.39
N ALA A 244 -12.17 -2.77 1.58
CA ALA A 244 -12.69 -2.83 0.22
C ALA A 244 -14.20 -2.50 0.20
N HIS A 245 -14.55 -1.36 -0.40
CA HIS A 245 -15.90 -0.83 -0.38
C HIS A 245 -16.87 -1.73 -1.16
N ARG A 246 -17.48 -2.70 -0.46
CA ARG A 246 -18.57 -3.54 -0.95
C ARG A 246 -19.75 -2.65 -1.32
N SER A 247 -19.79 -2.21 -2.59
CA SER A 247 -20.87 -1.35 -3.05
C SER A 247 -22.20 -2.09 -2.91
N GLY A 248 -23.18 -1.45 -2.25
CA GLY A 248 -24.53 -2.00 -2.09
C GLY A 248 -25.23 -2.30 -3.42
N ARG A 249 -24.69 -1.85 -4.57
CA ARG A 249 -25.10 -2.30 -5.90
C ARG A 249 -24.88 -3.80 -6.11
N ARG A 250 -23.76 -4.37 -5.65
CA ARG A 250 -23.47 -5.80 -5.83
C ARG A 250 -24.40 -6.66 -4.98
N GLU A 251 -24.51 -6.31 -3.70
CA GLU A 251 -25.43 -6.97 -2.76
C GLU A 251 -26.91 -6.80 -3.18
N ASN A 252 -27.35 -5.61 -3.64
CA ASN A 252 -28.69 -5.46 -4.21
C ASN A 252 -28.86 -6.21 -5.54
N SER A 253 -27.82 -6.35 -6.37
CA SER A 253 -27.92 -7.16 -7.59
C SER A 253 -28.07 -8.65 -7.25
N GLU A 254 -27.36 -9.14 -6.24
CA GLU A 254 -27.44 -10.52 -5.76
C GLU A 254 -28.78 -10.78 -5.05
N LYS A 255 -29.24 -9.90 -4.15
CA LYS A 255 -30.58 -9.97 -3.54
C LYS A 255 -31.71 -9.83 -4.56
N LYS A 256 -31.56 -8.98 -5.60
CA LYS A 256 -32.54 -8.83 -6.70
C LYS A 256 -32.56 -10.07 -7.59
N GLN A 257 -31.40 -10.64 -7.95
CA GLN A 257 -31.34 -11.93 -8.64
C GLN A 257 -31.95 -13.04 -7.78
N GLN A 258 -31.59 -13.16 -6.50
CA GLN A 258 -32.18 -14.15 -5.60
C GLN A 258 -33.70 -14.01 -5.49
N ARG A 259 -34.26 -12.78 -5.37
CA ARG A 259 -35.72 -12.55 -5.44
C ARG A 259 -36.31 -13.01 -6.78
N VAL A 260 -35.64 -12.75 -7.92
CA VAL A 260 -36.08 -13.21 -9.24
C VAL A 260 -36.05 -14.74 -9.34
N TRP A 261 -34.99 -15.41 -8.88
CA TRP A 261 -34.88 -16.87 -8.83
C TRP A 261 -35.93 -17.50 -7.90
N ARG A 262 -36.16 -16.93 -6.71
CA ARG A 262 -37.17 -17.38 -5.74
C ARG A 262 -38.57 -17.25 -6.32
N GLY A 263 -38.92 -16.08 -6.86
CA GLY A 263 -40.19 -15.85 -7.56
C GLY A 263 -40.35 -16.69 -8.84
N ARG A 264 -39.27 -17.12 -9.50
CA ARG A 264 -39.32 -18.07 -10.63
C ARG A 264 -39.57 -19.50 -10.14
N ARG A 265 -38.97 -19.92 -9.01
CA ARG A 265 -39.29 -21.19 -8.33
C ARG A 265 -40.74 -21.22 -7.85
N GLU A 266 -41.21 -20.16 -7.18
CA GLU A 266 -42.59 -20.03 -6.65
C GLU A 266 -43.63 -20.07 -7.78
N ARG A 267 -43.41 -19.35 -8.90
CA ARG A 267 -44.30 -19.42 -10.08
C ARG A 267 -44.28 -20.81 -10.76
N ASN A 268 -43.14 -21.49 -10.81
CA ASN A 268 -43.07 -22.86 -11.33
C ASN A 268 -43.74 -23.87 -10.40
N ALA A 269 -43.64 -23.69 -9.07
CA ALA A 269 -44.34 -24.50 -8.08
C ALA A 269 -45.86 -24.30 -8.17
N ASN A 270 -46.34 -23.06 -8.30
CA ASN A 270 -47.77 -22.75 -8.46
C ASN A 270 -48.32 -23.25 -9.80
N LYS A 271 -47.55 -23.18 -10.90
CA LYS A 271 -47.90 -23.87 -12.17
C LYS A 271 -48.01 -25.39 -12.00
N LYS A 272 -47.07 -26.03 -11.28
CA LYS A 272 -47.18 -27.47 -10.96
C LYS A 272 -48.41 -27.77 -10.10
N GLY A 273 -48.68 -26.98 -9.06
CA GLY A 273 -49.85 -27.13 -8.19
C GLY A 273 -51.18 -27.06 -8.96
N LYS A 274 -51.35 -26.05 -9.83
CA LYS A 274 -52.55 -25.94 -10.68
C LYS A 274 -52.70 -27.10 -11.67
N ASN A 275 -51.60 -27.59 -12.26
CA ASN A 275 -51.66 -28.79 -13.09
C ASN A 275 -52.01 -30.06 -12.30
N VAL A 276 -51.55 -30.21 -11.05
CA VAL A 276 -51.83 -31.40 -10.21
C VAL A 276 -53.31 -31.54 -9.87
N TYR A 277 -54.02 -30.44 -9.59
CA TYR A 277 -55.48 -30.50 -9.39
C TYR A 277 -56.23 -30.81 -10.68
N ALA A 278 -55.86 -30.19 -11.81
CA ALA A 278 -56.47 -30.48 -13.12
C ALA A 278 -56.20 -31.92 -13.62
N SER A 279 -55.06 -32.53 -13.27
CA SER A 279 -54.74 -33.92 -13.65
C SER A 279 -55.49 -34.97 -12.83
N ASN A 280 -55.92 -34.65 -11.60
CA ASN A 280 -56.54 -35.64 -10.72
C ASN A 280 -58.03 -35.90 -11.06
N GLU A 281 -58.81 -34.88 -11.41
CA GLU A 281 -60.19 -35.05 -11.88
C GLU A 281 -60.27 -35.82 -13.21
N SER A 282 -59.31 -35.55 -14.11
CA SER A 282 -59.20 -36.25 -15.39
C SER A 282 -58.75 -37.70 -15.23
N HIS A 283 -57.82 -38.00 -14.31
CA HIS A 283 -57.46 -39.40 -13.97
C HIS A 283 -58.59 -40.19 -13.30
N LEU A 284 -59.39 -39.56 -12.44
CA LEU A 284 -60.55 -40.22 -11.81
C LEU A 284 -61.64 -40.59 -12.83
N ASN A 285 -61.92 -39.71 -13.79
CA ASN A 285 -62.85 -40.01 -14.89
C ASN A 285 -62.28 -41.03 -15.89
N ALA A 286 -60.98 -41.01 -16.18
CA ALA A 286 -60.34 -41.99 -17.05
C ALA A 286 -60.39 -43.42 -16.48
N LYS A 287 -60.16 -43.60 -15.16
CA LYS A 287 -60.22 -44.92 -14.52
C LYS A 287 -61.61 -45.57 -14.52
N ARG A 288 -62.69 -44.80 -14.71
CA ARG A 288 -64.04 -45.35 -14.94
C ARG A 288 -64.27 -45.89 -16.36
N ARG A 289 -63.42 -45.55 -17.34
CA ARG A 289 -63.55 -46.01 -18.75
C ARG A 289 -62.60 -47.15 -19.15
N PHE A 290 -61.55 -47.42 -18.36
CA PHE A 290 -60.50 -48.39 -18.71
C PHE A 290 -60.64 -49.78 -18.05
N LYS A 291 -61.83 -50.14 -17.55
CA LYS A 291 -62.10 -51.49 -17.03
C LYS A 291 -62.56 -52.50 -18.09
N ASN A 292 -62.69 -52.08 -19.35
CA ASN A 292 -63.05 -52.92 -20.50
C ASN A 292 -62.00 -52.80 -21.61
N LYS A 293 -61.00 -53.71 -21.65
CA LYS A 293 -60.20 -54.20 -22.81
C LYS A 293 -58.91 -54.88 -22.34
N ASP A 294 -58.53 -55.97 -23.00
CA ASP A 294 -57.72 -57.04 -22.38
C ASP A 294 -56.46 -57.47 -23.15
N HIS A 295 -55.49 -58.00 -22.38
CA HIS A 295 -54.45 -59.01 -22.69
C HIS A 295 -53.33 -58.81 -23.77
N THR A 296 -52.24 -59.58 -23.55
CA THR A 296 -51.07 -59.92 -24.44
C THR A 296 -49.92 -58.89 -24.68
N SER A 297 -48.78 -59.30 -25.27
CA SER A 297 -47.57 -59.97 -24.68
C SER A 297 -46.48 -60.24 -25.75
N VAL A 298 -45.15 -60.43 -25.54
CA VAL A 298 -44.17 -60.29 -24.41
C VAL A 298 -42.71 -60.34 -24.97
N GLY A 299 -41.71 -59.73 -24.28
CA GLY A 299 -40.25 -59.96 -24.51
C GLY A 299 -39.57 -59.18 -25.67
N GLY A 300 -38.23 -59.12 -25.82
CA GLY A 300 -37.15 -59.46 -24.87
C GLY A 300 -35.68 -59.52 -25.40
N ARG A 301 -34.80 -58.60 -24.91
CA ARG A 301 -33.33 -58.78 -24.69
C ARG A 301 -32.33 -58.74 -25.92
N PRO A 302 -30.97 -58.79 -25.78
CA PRO A 302 -30.14 -57.63 -26.19
C PRO A 302 -28.73 -57.84 -26.87
N ARG A 303 -28.07 -56.71 -27.21
CA ARG A 303 -26.61 -56.40 -27.20
C ARG A 303 -25.58 -57.36 -27.86
N ARG A 304 -24.89 -56.83 -28.89
CA ARG A 304 -23.42 -56.62 -29.02
C ARG A 304 -23.18 -55.71 -30.25
N GLY A 305 -22.03 -55.05 -30.46
CA GLY A 305 -20.81 -55.03 -29.66
C GLY A 305 -19.57 -55.43 -30.48
N GLY A 306 -19.05 -54.49 -31.25
CA GLY A 306 -17.86 -54.55 -32.12
C GLY A 306 -17.55 -53.16 -32.63
#